data_AF-A0A2H5VAZ0-F1
#
_entry.id   AF-A0A2H5VAZ0-F1
#
_cell.length_a   1.000
_cell.length_b   1.000
_cell.length_c   1.000
_cell.angle_alpha   90.00
_cell.angle_beta   90.00
_cell.angle_gamma   90.00
#
_symmetry.space_group_name_H-M   'P 1'
#
loop_
_entity.id
_entity.type
_entity.pdbx_description
1 polymer ?
#
loop_
_entity_poly.entity_id
_entity_poly.type
_entity_poly.pdbx_seq_one_letter_code
_entity_poly.pdbx_strand_id
1 'polypeptide(L)'
;MAKQIMQKMLSTGMLPSTIIQSMDDVDMLSNRDELEGIVDRVMEEERKAVIDAMSNEKTLNYLLGKVMKYSKGRADPKLVLSILKERIVNLRSSQ
;
A
#
# COMPACT_ATOMS: atom_id res chain seq x y z
N MET A 1 -16.97 -15.16 -18.91
CA MET A 1 -16.39 -15.46 -17.59
C MET A 1 -16.14 -16.95 -17.38
N ALA A 2 -17.13 -17.84 -17.54
CA ALA A 2 -16.92 -19.30 -17.36
C ALA A 2 -15.80 -19.92 -18.22
N LYS A 3 -15.65 -19.49 -19.48
CA LYS A 3 -14.68 -20.08 -20.42
C LYS A 3 -13.21 -19.81 -20.05
N GLN A 4 -12.91 -18.67 -19.43
CA GLN A 4 -11.54 -18.29 -19.03
C GLN A 4 -11.09 -19.02 -17.76
N ILE A 5 -12.03 -19.24 -16.82
CA ILE A 5 -11.77 -20.00 -15.60
C ILE A 5 -11.42 -21.46 -15.94
N MET A 6 -12.15 -22.04 -16.90
CA MET A 6 -11.96 -23.43 -17.31
C MET A 6 -10.59 -23.69 -17.96
N GLN A 7 -10.06 -22.74 -18.75
CA GLN A 7 -8.72 -22.85 -19.35
C GLN A 7 -7.60 -22.76 -18.30
N LYS A 8 -7.78 -21.94 -17.26
CA LYS A 8 -6.82 -21.81 -16.16
C LYS A 8 -6.80 -23.05 -15.26
N MET A 9 -7.97 -23.64 -14.97
CA MET A 9 -8.08 -24.89 -14.20
C MET A 9 -7.31 -26.05 -14.85
N LEU A 10 -7.44 -26.19 -16.18
CA LEU A 10 -6.78 -27.26 -16.93
C LEU A 10 -5.25 -27.13 -16.96
N SER A 11 -4.73 -25.91 -16.82
CA SER A 11 -3.28 -25.66 -16.88
C SER A 11 -2.59 -25.79 -15.51
N THR A 12 -3.32 -25.66 -14.40
CA THR A 12 -2.75 -25.63 -13.04
C THR A 12 -3.21 -26.76 -12.13
N GLY A 13 -4.31 -27.45 -12.47
CA GLY A 13 -4.88 -28.54 -11.68
C GLY A 13 -5.61 -28.08 -10.40
N MET A 14 -5.81 -26.77 -10.21
CA MET A 14 -6.42 -26.20 -9.00
C MET A 14 -7.94 -26.07 -9.10
N LEU A 15 -8.62 -26.21 -7.97
CA LEU A 15 -10.09 -26.16 -7.86
C LEU A 15 -10.63 -24.75 -8.16
N PRO A 16 -11.87 -24.63 -8.69
CA PRO A 16 -12.46 -23.33 -9.04
C PRO A 16 -12.57 -22.38 -7.84
N SER A 17 -12.85 -22.92 -6.65
CA SER A 17 -12.92 -22.17 -5.39
C SER A 17 -11.58 -21.52 -5.03
N THR A 18 -10.46 -22.21 -5.27
CA THR A 18 -9.11 -21.65 -5.05
C THR A 18 -8.78 -20.57 -6.08
N ILE A 19 -9.21 -20.74 -7.33
CA ILE A 19 -9.02 -19.73 -8.38
C ILE A 19 -9.86 -18.47 -8.12
N ILE A 20 -11.09 -18.63 -7.61
CA ILE A 20 -11.96 -17.52 -7.20
C ILE A 20 -11.36 -16.79 -5.99
N GLN A 21 -10.80 -17.52 -5.01
CA GLN A 21 -10.11 -16.91 -3.88
C GLN A 21 -8.87 -16.11 -4.31
N SER A 22 -8.10 -16.62 -5.28
CA SER A 22 -6.99 -15.88 -5.91
C SER A 22 -7.44 -14.78 -6.90
N MET A 23 -8.73 -14.66 -7.19
CA MET A 23 -9.32 -13.56 -7.95
C MET A 23 -9.99 -12.51 -7.04
N ASP A 24 -10.41 -12.89 -5.84
CA ASP A 24 -10.92 -11.98 -4.80
C ASP A 24 -9.79 -11.29 -4.02
N ASP A 25 -8.56 -11.85 -4.05
CA ASP A 25 -7.30 -11.14 -3.79
C ASP A 25 -6.98 -10.16 -4.94
N VAL A 26 -7.96 -9.30 -5.29
CA VAL A 26 -7.75 -8.19 -6.20
C VAL A 26 -6.78 -7.23 -5.54
N ASP A 27 -5.50 -7.43 -5.86
CA ASP A 27 -4.57 -6.35 -6.17
C ASP A 27 -4.23 -5.48 -4.96
N MET A 28 -4.23 -6.02 -3.73
CA MET A 28 -3.55 -5.32 -2.64
C MET A 28 -2.07 -5.21 -3.00
N LEU A 29 -1.51 -3.99 -2.87
CA LEU A 29 -0.07 -3.75 -2.91
C LEU A 29 0.57 -4.46 -1.71
N SER A 30 0.78 -5.78 -1.85
CA SER A 30 1.45 -6.63 -0.87
C SER A 30 2.97 -6.49 -0.98
N ASN A 31 3.43 -5.90 -2.09
CA ASN A 31 4.83 -5.61 -2.32
C ASN A 31 5.24 -4.37 -1.52
N ARG A 32 5.85 -4.60 -0.35
CA ARG A 32 6.33 -3.55 0.54
C ARG A 32 7.21 -2.53 -0.20
N ASP A 33 8.01 -2.97 -1.15
CA ASP A 33 8.93 -2.13 -1.92
C ASP A 33 8.18 -1.10 -2.80
N GLU A 34 7.08 -1.50 -3.43
CA GLU A 34 6.25 -0.59 -4.22
C GLU A 34 5.55 0.43 -3.31
N LEU A 35 5.12 0.00 -2.12
CA LEU A 35 4.49 0.87 -1.14
C LEU A 35 5.48 1.89 -0.57
N GLU A 36 6.70 1.46 -0.25
CA GLU A 36 7.78 2.34 0.19
C GLU A 36 8.11 3.38 -0.88
N GLY A 37 8.18 2.99 -2.16
CA GLY A 37 8.38 3.94 -3.26
C GLY A 37 7.26 4.99 -3.40
N ILE A 38 6.00 4.61 -3.16
CA ILE A 38 4.88 5.56 -3.14
C ILE A 38 4.99 6.49 -1.92
N VAL A 39 5.31 5.96 -0.74
CA VAL A 39 5.47 6.74 0.48
C VAL A 39 6.60 7.75 0.30
N ASP A 40 7.76 7.32 -0.17
CA ASP A 40 8.93 8.19 -0.37
C ASP A 40 8.59 9.33 -1.34
N ARG A 41 7.88 9.04 -2.45
CA ARG A 41 7.39 10.07 -3.37
C ARG A 41 6.45 11.07 -2.68
N VAL A 42 5.47 10.60 -1.90
CA VAL A 42 4.54 11.48 -1.17
C VAL A 42 5.30 12.34 -0.17
N MET A 43 6.31 11.77 0.51
CA MET A 43 7.13 12.50 1.47
C MET A 43 8.01 13.57 0.81
N GLU A 44 8.53 13.31 -0.40
CA GLU A 44 9.27 14.29 -1.20
C GLU A 44 8.39 15.43 -1.72
N GLU A 45 7.19 15.09 -2.21
CA GLU A 45 6.20 16.06 -2.69
C GLU A 45 5.65 16.93 -1.53
N GLU A 46 5.43 16.32 -0.35
CA GLU A 46 4.79 16.95 0.80
C GLU A 46 5.77 17.16 1.98
N ARG A 47 7.02 17.59 1.70
CA ARG A 47 8.07 17.78 2.73
C ARG A 47 7.63 18.61 3.94
N LYS A 48 6.81 19.65 3.73
CA LYS A 48 6.28 20.47 4.84
C LYS A 48 5.33 19.67 5.73
N ALA A 49 4.45 18.86 5.14
CA ALA A 49 3.53 18.02 5.88
C ALA A 49 4.26 16.87 6.59
N VAL A 50 5.35 16.35 6.02
CA VAL A 50 6.21 15.36 6.71
C VAL A 50 6.78 15.92 8.01
N ILE A 51 7.32 17.14 7.97
CA ILE A 51 7.87 17.80 9.16
C ILE A 51 6.78 18.09 10.19
N ASP A 52 5.61 18.57 9.75
CA ASP A 52 4.49 18.84 10.66
C ASP A 52 3.90 17.55 11.25
N ALA A 53 3.85 16.46 10.47
CA ALA A 53 3.40 15.14 10.92
C ALA A 53 4.26 14.55 12.06
N MET A 54 5.47 15.06 12.29
CA MET A 54 6.32 14.67 13.41
C MET A 54 5.75 15.11 14.78
N SER A 55 4.93 16.15 14.79
CA SER A 55 4.33 16.74 16.00
C SER A 55 2.81 16.81 15.91
N ASN A 56 2.23 16.57 14.73
CA ASN A 56 0.80 16.70 14.46
C ASN A 56 0.21 15.43 13.85
N GLU A 57 -0.58 14.71 14.63
CA GLU A 57 -1.24 13.48 14.20
C GLU A 57 -2.27 13.70 13.08
N LYS A 58 -2.89 14.90 13.00
CA LYS A 58 -3.81 15.21 11.89
C LYS A 58 -3.07 15.23 10.56
N THR A 59 -1.84 15.74 10.55
CA THR A 59 -1.00 15.82 9.36
C THR A 59 -0.47 14.45 8.96
N LEU A 60 -0.21 13.57 9.94
CA LEU A 60 0.08 12.15 9.66
C LEU A 60 -1.10 11.47 8.94
N ASN A 61 -2.33 11.70 9.41
CA ASN A 61 -3.55 11.16 8.77
C ASN A 61 -3.78 11.75 7.37
N TYR A 62 -3.39 13.01 7.14
CA TYR A 62 -3.40 13.62 5.81
C TYR A 62 -2.44 12.91 4.85
N LEU A 63 -1.21 12.62 5.28
CA LEU A 63 -0.22 11.87 4.49
C LEU A 63 -0.69 10.44 4.21
N LEU A 64 -1.29 9.76 5.19
CA LEU A 64 -1.93 8.47 5.00
C LEU A 64 -2.97 8.53 3.87
N GLY A 65 -3.87 9.52 3.89
CA GLY A 65 -4.87 9.71 2.85
C GLY A 65 -4.27 9.95 1.46
N LYS A 66 -3.18 10.71 1.38
CA LYS A 66 -2.42 10.92 0.13
C LYS A 66 -1.85 9.60 -0.40
N VAL A 67 -1.17 8.81 0.43
CA VAL A 67 -0.60 7.52 0.03
C VAL A 67 -1.71 6.54 -0.40
N MET A 68 -2.85 6.53 0.29
CA MET A 68 -4.04 5.76 -0.11
C MET A 68 -4.55 6.17 -1.50
N LYS A 69 -4.53 7.47 -1.81
CA LYS A 69 -4.91 7.97 -3.14
C LYS A 69 -3.91 7.54 -4.22
N TYR A 70 -2.60 7.63 -3.97
CA TYR A 70 -1.56 7.22 -4.92
C TYR A 70 -1.54 5.70 -5.17
N SER A 71 -1.77 4.91 -4.14
CA SER A 71 -1.94 3.46 -4.25
C SER A 71 -3.27 3.05 -4.88
N LYS A 72 -4.18 4.00 -5.19
CA LYS A 72 -5.54 3.76 -5.70
C LYS A 72 -6.39 2.90 -4.76
N GLY A 73 -6.19 3.05 -3.45
CA GLY A 73 -6.89 2.26 -2.43
C GLY A 73 -6.42 0.80 -2.32
N ARG A 74 -5.32 0.45 -3.01
CA ARG A 74 -4.75 -0.91 -3.00
C ARG A 74 -3.78 -1.17 -1.86
N ALA A 75 -3.32 -0.14 -1.15
CA ALA A 75 -2.43 -0.36 0.00
C ALA A 75 -3.23 -0.52 1.31
N ASP A 76 -2.68 -1.29 2.24
CA ASP A 76 -3.26 -1.45 3.58
C ASP A 76 -3.01 -0.16 4.41
N PRO A 77 -4.07 0.48 4.96
CA PRO A 77 -3.93 1.70 5.77
C PRO A 77 -3.03 1.54 6.99
N LYS A 78 -3.05 0.38 7.66
CA LYS A 78 -2.21 0.08 8.82
C LYS A 78 -0.75 -0.01 8.42
N LEU A 79 -0.46 -0.67 7.30
CA LEU A 79 0.89 -0.81 6.76
C LEU A 79 1.45 0.55 6.31
N VAL A 80 0.64 1.36 5.63
CA VAL A 80 1.04 2.73 5.25
C VAL A 80 1.35 3.57 6.47
N LEU A 81 0.50 3.51 7.49
CA LEU A 81 0.69 4.27 8.72
C LEU A 81 1.97 3.83 9.45
N SER A 82 2.29 2.53 9.48
CA SER A 82 3.54 2.05 10.08
C SER A 82 4.77 2.53 9.31
N ILE A 83 4.75 2.45 7.98
CA ILE A 83 5.87 2.91 7.13
C ILE A 83 6.08 4.42 7.29
N LEU A 84 5.01 5.22 7.28
CA LEU A 84 5.09 6.67 7.48
C LEU A 84 5.71 7.02 8.84
N LYS A 85 5.29 6.34 9.91
CA LYS A 85 5.86 6.55 11.25
C LYS A 85 7.33 6.15 11.30
N GLU A 86 7.68 5.00 10.73
CA GLU A 86 9.06 4.50 10.67
C GLU A 86 9.98 5.50 9.93
N ARG A 87 9.56 6.00 8.76
CA ARG A 87 10.30 7.01 8.00
C ARG A 87 10.46 8.31 8.79
N ILE A 88 9.41 8.79 9.46
CA ILE A 88 9.46 9.99 10.30
C ILE A 88 10.44 9.82 11.49
N VAL A 89 10.43 8.65 12.14
CA VAL A 89 11.35 8.35 13.24
C VAL A 89 12.80 8.31 12.74
N ASN A 90 13.06 7.67 11.60
CA ASN A 90 14.40 7.61 11.00
C ASN A 90 14.94 9.01 10.62
N LEU A 91 14.05 9.92 10.18
CA LEU A 91 14.40 11.33 9.94
C LEU A 91 14.80 12.07 11.22
N ARG A 92 14.21 11.74 12.39
CA ARG A 92 14.63 12.29 13.69
C ARG A 92 15.98 11.76 14.14
N SER A 93 16.25 10.48 13.90
CA SER A 93 17.51 9.84 14.33
C SER A 93 18.72 10.24 13.48
N SER A 94 18.51 10.89 12.33
CA SER A 94 19.56 11.39 11.43
C SER A 94 19.84 12.90 11.60
N GLN A 95 19.35 13.52 12.66
CA GLN A 95 19.54 14.93 13.03
C GLN A 95 20.27 15.05 14.36
#